data_AF-A0A2N5FRF3-F1
#
_entry.id   AF-A0A2N5FRF3-F1
#
_cell.length_a   1.000
_cell.length_b   1.000
_cell.length_c   1.000
_cell.angle_alpha   90.00
_cell.angle_beta   90.00
_cell.angle_gamma   90.00
#
_symmetry.space_group_name_H-M   'P 1'
#
loop_
_entity.id
_entity.type
_entity.pdbx_description
1 polymer ?
#
loop_
_entity_poly.entity_id
_entity_poly.type
_entity_poly.pdbx_seq_one_letter_code
_entity_poly.pdbx_strand_id
1 'polypeptide(L)'
;MAKKVGYYTVLSHLWIQWIILGSILLNTFMVYPNIFHNVPFSLEQSMDWMAVASPHTYFPPLGFVSILTGVLAGIFVWKVKSARKWVLLSLLAIILEGAASILFEWPRNEIMFIEGADLHSIEFLKQTVKEFKIVHWFRVICNILGSLFIFTGFIKLDRFLTADKGYQGEVSN
;
A
#
# COMPACT_ATOMS: atom_id res chain seq x y z
N MET A 1 24.95 -15.33 -6.20
CA MET A 1 24.53 -13.92 -6.35
C MET A 1 23.01 -13.77 -6.45
N ALA A 2 22.34 -14.41 -7.42
CA ALA A 2 20.89 -14.29 -7.62
C ALA A 2 20.00 -14.60 -6.39
N LYS A 3 20.33 -15.63 -5.59
CA LYS A 3 19.61 -15.97 -4.34
C LYS A 3 19.66 -14.84 -3.30
N LYS A 4 20.82 -14.18 -3.15
CA LYS A 4 20.99 -13.04 -2.23
C LYS A 4 20.17 -11.83 -2.71
N VAL A 5 20.23 -11.53 -4.01
CA VAL A 5 19.44 -10.45 -4.61
C VAL A 5 17.94 -10.70 -4.42
N GLY A 6 17.47 -11.92 -4.69
CA GLY A 6 16.07 -12.31 -4.47
C GLY A 6 15.62 -12.11 -3.02
N TYR A 7 16.44 -12.52 -2.05
CA TYR A 7 16.16 -12.29 -0.63
C TYR A 7 15.98 -10.80 -0.32
N TYR A 8 16.94 -9.96 -0.72
CA TYR A 8 16.87 -8.52 -0.43
C TYR A 8 15.71 -7.83 -1.15
N THR A 9 15.39 -8.22 -2.40
CA THR A 9 14.23 -7.65 -3.11
C THR A 9 12.89 -7.99 -2.43
N VAL A 10 12.72 -9.23 -1.97
CA VAL A 10 11.51 -9.62 -1.21
C VAL A 10 11.46 -8.91 0.14
N LEU A 11 12.60 -8.79 0.84
CA LEU A 11 12.70 -8.07 2.10
C LEU A 11 12.37 -6.58 1.93
N SER A 12 12.88 -5.93 0.88
CA SER A 12 12.54 -4.55 0.56
C SER A 12 11.04 -4.38 0.30
N HIS A 13 10.44 -5.25 -0.52
CA HIS A 13 9.00 -5.19 -0.78
C HIS A 13 8.17 -5.40 0.50
N LEU A 14 8.57 -6.34 1.37
CA LEU A 14 7.95 -6.55 2.68
C LEU A 14 7.94 -5.27 3.52
N TRP A 15 9.10 -4.63 3.69
CA TRP A 15 9.21 -3.41 4.48
C TRP A 15 8.37 -2.27 3.91
N ILE A 16 8.43 -2.05 2.60
CA ILE A 16 7.62 -1.01 1.95
C ILE A 16 6.12 -1.28 2.16
N GLN A 17 5.68 -2.53 2.00
CA GLN A 17 4.28 -2.89 2.20
C GLN A 17 3.82 -2.65 3.64
N TRP A 18 4.66 -2.94 4.63
CA TRP A 18 4.37 -2.66 6.04
C TRP A 18 4.36 -1.17 6.38
N ILE A 19 5.24 -0.37 5.76
CA ILE A 19 5.20 1.09 5.89
C ILE A 19 3.90 1.64 5.31
N ILE A 20 3.47 1.18 4.13
CA ILE A 20 2.18 1.58 3.56
C ILE A 20 1.02 1.14 4.45
N LEU A 21 1.04 -0.09 4.97
CA LEU A 21 0.01 -0.57 5.90
C LEU A 21 -0.06 0.29 7.16
N GLY A 22 1.07 0.61 7.79
CA GLY A 22 1.10 1.51 8.94
C GLY A 22 0.53 2.88 8.60
N SER A 23 0.93 3.42 7.45
CA SER A 23 0.50 4.75 6.97
C SER A 23 -1.00 4.79 6.67
N ILE A 24 -1.54 3.75 6.03
CA ILE A 24 -2.97 3.72 5.72
C ILE A 24 -3.81 3.58 6.99
N LEU A 25 -3.39 2.74 7.95
CA LEU A 25 -4.10 2.60 9.22
C LEU A 25 -4.04 3.89 10.06
N LEU A 26 -2.90 4.58 10.07
CA LEU A 26 -2.79 5.90 10.69
C LEU A 26 -3.76 6.90 10.05
N ASN A 27 -3.87 6.91 8.72
CA ASN A 27 -4.88 7.72 8.05
C ASN A 27 -6.30 7.32 8.45
N THR A 28 -6.61 6.03 8.45
CA THR A 28 -7.97 5.52 8.74
C THR A 28 -8.41 5.87 10.16
N PHE A 29 -7.55 5.69 11.16
CA PHE A 29 -7.95 5.77 12.57
C PHE A 29 -7.60 7.10 13.24
N MET A 30 -6.65 7.86 12.72
CA MET A 30 -6.23 9.13 13.31
C MET A 30 -6.52 10.32 12.41
N VAL A 31 -6.12 10.29 11.14
CA VAL A 31 -6.21 11.48 10.27
C VAL A 31 -7.65 11.70 9.78
N TYR A 32 -8.26 10.71 9.12
CA TYR A 32 -9.57 10.85 8.50
C TYR A 32 -10.74 11.12 9.45
N PRO A 33 -10.76 10.63 10.70
CA PRO A 33 -11.74 11.10 11.68
C PRO A 33 -11.68 12.62 11.87
N ASN A 34 -10.49 13.20 11.93
CA ASN A 34 -10.32 14.65 12.06
C ASN A 34 -10.67 15.39 10.77
N ILE A 35 -10.30 14.87 9.60
CA ILE A 35 -10.63 15.51 8.32
C ILE A 35 -12.14 15.53 8.05
N PHE A 36 -12.87 14.47 8.42
CA PHE A 36 -14.27 14.27 8.00
C PHE A 36 -15.32 14.51 9.10
N HIS A 37 -14.96 15.02 10.27
CA HIS A 37 -15.90 15.16 11.39
C HIS A 37 -16.96 16.26 11.20
N ASN A 38 -16.64 17.35 10.48
CA ASN A 38 -17.51 18.51 10.36
C ASN A 38 -17.41 19.17 8.96
N VAL A 39 -17.83 18.44 7.94
CA VAL A 39 -17.81 18.89 6.54
C VAL A 39 -18.84 20.02 6.32
N PRO A 40 -18.47 21.14 5.66
CA PRO A 40 -17.20 21.37 4.93
C PRO A 40 -16.08 21.97 5.76
N PHE A 41 -16.37 22.57 6.91
CA PHE A 41 -15.41 23.33 7.71
C PHE A 41 -14.13 22.55 8.05
N SER A 42 -14.26 21.26 8.38
CA SER A 42 -13.09 20.42 8.67
C SER A 42 -12.22 20.12 7.45
N LEU A 43 -12.74 20.22 6.22
CA LEU A 43 -11.96 20.06 4.99
C LEU A 43 -11.04 21.27 4.78
N GLU A 44 -11.57 22.48 4.94
CA GLU A 44 -10.80 23.73 4.86
C GLU A 44 -9.68 23.77 5.90
N GLN A 45 -10.01 23.49 7.17
CA GLN A 45 -9.00 23.41 8.25
C GLN A 45 -7.92 22.35 7.97
N SER A 46 -8.29 21.25 7.31
CA SER A 46 -7.34 20.19 6.96
C SER A 46 -6.34 20.66 5.90
N MET A 47 -6.76 21.51 4.96
CA MET A 47 -5.86 22.10 3.97
C MET A 47 -4.86 23.06 4.62
N ASP A 48 -5.31 23.88 5.57
CA ASP A 48 -4.42 24.76 6.33
C ASP A 48 -3.39 23.95 7.13
N TRP A 49 -3.83 22.87 7.79
CA TRP A 49 -2.94 21.99 8.54
C TRP A 49 -1.92 21.25 7.64
N MET A 50 -2.33 20.85 6.43
CA MET A 50 -1.49 20.12 5.46
C MET A 50 -0.81 21.01 4.42
N ALA A 51 -0.65 22.30 4.68
CA ALA A 51 -0.12 23.27 3.72
C ALA A 51 1.29 22.94 3.20
N VAL A 52 2.12 22.24 3.98
CA VAL A 52 3.50 21.86 3.60
C VAL A 52 3.57 20.45 3.02
N ALA A 53 2.87 19.51 3.65
CA ALA A 53 2.87 18.11 3.27
C ALA A 53 1.50 17.49 3.55
N SER A 54 1.05 16.69 2.61
CA SER A 54 -0.24 16.00 2.67
C SER A 54 -0.07 14.54 2.26
N PRO A 55 -1.08 13.68 2.47
CA PRO A 55 -1.09 12.34 1.91
C PRO A 55 -0.70 12.29 0.42
N HIS A 56 -1.10 13.27 -0.39
CA HIS A 56 -0.76 13.33 -1.81
C HIS A 56 0.75 13.49 -2.07
N THR A 57 1.51 14.12 -1.16
CA THR A 57 2.97 14.24 -1.30
C THR A 57 3.72 12.94 -0.96
N TYR A 58 3.09 12.05 -0.17
CA TYR A 58 3.73 10.86 0.39
C TYR A 58 3.32 9.56 -0.31
N PHE A 59 2.02 9.33 -0.52
CA PHE A 59 1.51 8.04 -1.02
C PHE A 59 1.86 7.75 -2.49
N PRO A 60 1.80 8.68 -3.45
CA PRO A 60 2.16 8.40 -4.84
C PRO A 60 3.59 7.86 -5.03
N PRO A 61 4.67 8.51 -4.51
CA PRO A 61 6.01 7.96 -4.66
C PRO A 61 6.18 6.62 -3.93
N LEU A 62 5.57 6.47 -2.75
CA LEU A 62 5.62 5.22 -2.00
C LEU A 62 4.89 4.06 -2.69
N GLY A 63 3.73 4.35 -3.30
CA GLY A 63 2.95 3.41 -4.11
C GLY A 63 3.68 3.00 -5.40
N PHE A 64 4.40 3.93 -6.03
CA PHE A 64 5.28 3.57 -7.15
C PHE A 64 6.40 2.61 -6.70
N VAL A 65 7.06 2.94 -5.59
CA VAL A 65 8.15 2.14 -5.03
C VAL A 65 7.68 0.75 -4.58
N SER A 66 6.45 0.62 -4.06
CA SER A 66 5.88 -0.69 -3.68
C SER A 66 5.61 -1.58 -4.89
N ILE A 67 5.08 -1.03 -5.99
CA ILE A 67 4.90 -1.76 -7.24
C ILE A 67 6.27 -2.17 -7.80
N LEU A 68 7.23 -1.25 -7.89
CA LEU A 68 8.56 -1.52 -8.42
C LEU A 68 9.26 -2.65 -7.64
N THR A 69 9.28 -2.55 -6.32
CA THR A 69 9.90 -3.59 -5.48
C THR A 69 9.15 -4.91 -5.55
N GLY A 70 7.82 -4.90 -5.67
CA GLY A 70 7.01 -6.11 -5.86
C GLY A 70 7.30 -6.81 -7.19
N VAL A 71 7.46 -6.05 -8.28
CA VAL A 71 7.85 -6.59 -9.60
C VAL A 71 9.25 -7.22 -9.53
N LEU A 72 10.23 -6.51 -8.97
CA LEU A 72 11.59 -7.04 -8.80
C LEU A 72 11.60 -8.31 -7.95
N ALA A 73 10.90 -8.30 -6.81
CA ALA A 73 10.74 -9.47 -5.95
C ALA A 73 10.13 -10.65 -6.73
N GLY A 74 9.09 -10.42 -7.52
CA GLY A 74 8.44 -11.42 -8.36
C GLY A 74 9.39 -12.05 -9.40
N ILE A 75 10.21 -11.23 -10.05
CA ILE A 75 11.22 -11.68 -11.03
C ILE A 75 12.28 -12.55 -10.36
N PHE A 76 12.89 -12.07 -9.27
CA PHE A 76 13.99 -12.78 -8.63
C PHE A 76 13.55 -14.03 -7.85
N VAL A 77 12.30 -14.08 -7.37
CA VAL A 77 11.75 -15.24 -6.68
C VAL A 77 11.09 -16.25 -7.63
N TRP A 78 11.08 -15.99 -8.95
CA TRP A 78 10.28 -16.74 -9.93
C TRP A 78 10.50 -18.27 -9.92
N LYS A 79 11.73 -18.72 -9.63
CA LYS A 79 12.08 -20.15 -9.57
C LYS A 79 11.72 -20.80 -8.23
N VAL A 80 11.43 -20.03 -7.18
CA VAL A 80 11.08 -20.52 -5.84
C VAL A 80 9.57 -20.67 -5.73
N LYS A 81 9.06 -21.83 -6.17
CA LYS A 81 7.61 -22.11 -6.26
C LYS A 81 6.85 -21.90 -4.94
N SER A 82 7.48 -22.21 -3.81
CA SER A 82 6.90 -22.06 -2.46
C SER A 82 6.61 -20.61 -2.08
N ALA A 83 7.37 -19.64 -2.61
CA ALA A 83 7.27 -18.22 -2.31
C ALA A 83 6.58 -17.42 -3.43
N ARG A 84 6.79 -17.80 -4.70
CA ARG A 84 6.33 -17.04 -5.88
C ARG A 84 4.86 -16.66 -5.83
N LYS A 85 3.96 -17.61 -5.54
CA LYS A 85 2.52 -17.33 -5.51
C LYS A 85 2.17 -16.20 -4.53
N TRP A 86 2.80 -16.22 -3.36
CA TRP A 86 2.56 -15.24 -2.30
C TRP A 86 3.08 -13.85 -2.67
N VAL A 87 4.26 -13.76 -3.26
CA VAL A 87 4.80 -12.48 -3.76
C VAL A 87 3.92 -11.91 -4.87
N LEU A 88 3.45 -12.74 -5.81
CA LEU A 88 2.55 -12.28 -6.88
C LEU A 88 1.18 -11.85 -6.36
N LEU A 89 0.64 -12.53 -5.35
CA LEU A 89 -0.61 -12.10 -4.71
C LEU A 89 -0.46 -10.77 -3.97
N SER A 90 0.70 -10.54 -3.32
CA SER A 90 1.01 -9.22 -2.74
C SER A 90 1.07 -8.14 -3.81
N LEU A 91 1.79 -8.39 -4.92
CA LEU A 91 1.88 -7.47 -6.04
C LEU A 91 0.50 -7.17 -6.65
N LEU A 92 -0.36 -8.18 -6.78
CA LEU A 92 -1.74 -7.96 -7.25
C LEU A 92 -2.52 -7.07 -6.29
N ALA A 93 -2.42 -7.31 -4.97
CA ALA A 93 -3.12 -6.52 -3.97
C ALA A 93 -2.71 -5.04 -4.02
N ILE A 94 -1.41 -4.73 -4.18
CA ILE A 94 -0.94 -3.34 -4.28
C ILE A 94 -1.32 -2.68 -5.62
N ILE A 95 -1.38 -3.44 -6.72
CA ILE A 95 -1.89 -2.91 -8.00
C ILE A 95 -3.36 -2.54 -7.89
N LEU A 96 -4.18 -3.40 -7.27
CA LEU A 96 -5.61 -3.15 -7.07
C LEU A 96 -5.84 -1.94 -6.14
N GLU A 97 -5.03 -1.82 -5.09
CA GLU A 97 -5.03 -0.68 -4.18
C GLU A 97 -4.70 0.63 -4.92
N GLY A 98 -3.61 0.65 -5.69
CA GLY A 98 -3.19 1.82 -6.45
C GLY A 98 -4.20 2.21 -7.53
N ALA A 99 -4.77 1.22 -8.23
CA ALA A 99 -5.84 1.45 -9.20
C ALA A 99 -7.09 2.04 -8.54
N ALA A 100 -7.50 1.53 -7.37
CA ALA A 100 -8.62 2.09 -6.62
C ALA A 100 -8.35 3.54 -6.17
N SER A 101 -7.11 3.85 -5.77
CA SER A 101 -6.75 5.22 -5.39
C SER A 101 -6.83 6.18 -6.59
N ILE A 102 -6.18 5.85 -7.69
CA ILE A 102 -6.11 6.72 -8.88
C ILE A 102 -7.48 6.89 -9.53
N LEU A 103 -8.22 5.79 -9.73
CA LEU A 103 -9.47 5.82 -10.49
C LEU A 103 -10.65 6.36 -9.68
N PHE A 104 -10.61 6.24 -8.35
CA PHE A 104 -11.74 6.60 -7.51
C PHE A 104 -11.41 7.66 -6.48
N GLU A 105 -10.39 7.49 -5.64
CA GLU A 105 -10.13 8.44 -4.56
C GLU A 105 -9.59 9.78 -5.04
N TRP A 106 -8.72 9.82 -6.05
CA TRP A 106 -8.15 11.08 -6.55
C TRP A 106 -9.25 12.04 -7.03
N PRO A 107 -10.23 11.61 -7.86
CA PRO A 107 -11.38 12.44 -8.19
C PRO A 107 -12.18 12.92 -6.98
N ARG A 108 -12.37 12.09 -5.94
CA ARG A 108 -13.10 12.51 -4.72
C ARG A 108 -12.29 13.53 -3.91
N ASN A 109 -10.97 13.40 -3.88
CA ASN A 109 -10.10 14.37 -3.23
C ASN A 109 -10.14 15.72 -3.95
N GLU A 110 -10.17 15.74 -5.28
CA GLU A 110 -10.34 16.97 -6.06
C GLU A 110 -11.66 17.66 -5.73
N ILE A 111 -12.77 16.92 -5.72
CA ILE A 111 -14.08 17.43 -5.30
C ILE A 111 -14.05 17.99 -3.87
N MET A 112 -13.43 17.27 -2.92
CA MET A 112 -13.46 17.65 -1.50
C MET A 112 -12.50 18.78 -1.14
N PHE A 113 -11.31 18.83 -1.74
CA PHE A 113 -10.20 19.68 -1.28
C PHE A 113 -9.72 20.70 -2.32
N ILE A 114 -10.17 20.63 -3.57
CA ILE A 114 -9.82 21.64 -4.59
C ILE A 114 -11.07 22.43 -4.98
N GLU A 115 -12.16 21.73 -5.30
CA GLU A 115 -13.41 22.34 -5.72
C GLU A 115 -14.24 22.82 -4.51
N GLY A 116 -14.35 21.97 -3.49
CA GLY A 116 -14.89 22.34 -2.18
C GLY A 116 -16.31 22.93 -2.21
N ALA A 117 -16.60 23.80 -1.25
CA ALA A 117 -17.90 24.46 -1.11
C ALA A 117 -18.11 25.60 -2.13
N ASP A 118 -17.06 26.00 -2.85
CA ASP A 118 -17.14 27.02 -3.90
C ASP A 118 -17.90 26.52 -5.13
N LEU A 119 -17.80 25.21 -5.42
CA LEU A 119 -18.44 24.59 -6.58
C LEU A 119 -19.54 23.57 -6.22
N HIS A 120 -19.59 23.08 -4.98
CA HIS A 120 -20.51 22.01 -4.58
C HIS A 120 -21.32 22.32 -3.34
N SER A 121 -22.52 21.76 -3.27
CA SER A 121 -23.33 21.83 -2.05
C SER A 121 -22.73 21.00 -0.91
N ILE A 122 -23.05 21.37 0.33
CA ILE A 122 -22.60 20.66 1.53
C ILE A 122 -23.08 19.20 1.52
N GLU A 123 -24.30 18.94 1.03
CA GLU A 123 -24.87 17.61 0.90
C GLU A 123 -24.07 16.76 -0.07
N PHE A 124 -23.65 17.34 -1.19
CA PHE A 124 -22.81 16.67 -2.18
C PHE A 124 -21.44 16.34 -1.58
N LEU A 125 -20.78 17.28 -0.91
CA LEU A 125 -19.49 17.02 -0.24
C LEU A 125 -19.58 15.91 0.82
N LYS A 126 -20.65 15.89 1.62
CA LYS A 126 -20.90 14.81 2.60
C LYS A 126 -21.12 13.46 1.92
N GLN A 127 -21.74 13.43 0.74
CA GLN A 127 -21.89 12.22 -0.05
C GLN A 127 -20.54 11.76 -0.61
N THR A 128 -19.74 12.67 -1.17
CA THR A 128 -18.38 12.42 -1.65
C THR A 128 -17.49 11.81 -0.57
N VAL A 129 -17.59 12.29 0.68
CA VAL A 129 -16.89 11.70 1.83
C VAL A 129 -17.31 10.24 2.08
N LYS A 130 -18.59 9.89 1.92
CA LYS A 130 -19.04 8.51 2.07
C LYS A 130 -18.47 7.61 0.99
N GLU A 131 -18.48 8.08 -0.26
CA GLU A 131 -17.89 7.36 -1.39
C GLU A 131 -16.39 7.14 -1.19
N PHE A 132 -15.67 8.19 -0.80
CA PHE A 132 -14.26 8.11 -0.46
C PHE A 132 -14.01 7.05 0.62
N LYS A 133 -14.77 7.04 1.71
CA LYS A 133 -14.62 6.06 2.80
C LYS A 133 -14.84 4.62 2.33
N ILE A 134 -15.81 4.37 1.44
CA ILE A 134 -16.07 3.03 0.90
C ILE A 134 -14.83 2.52 0.12
N VAL A 135 -14.32 3.35 -0.79
CA VAL A 135 -13.13 3.01 -1.59
C VAL A 135 -11.89 2.87 -0.70
N HIS A 136 -11.76 3.75 0.29
CA HIS A 136 -10.65 3.70 1.23
C HIS A 136 -10.62 2.39 2.02
N TRP A 137 -11.76 1.90 2.51
CA TRP A 137 -11.82 0.60 3.20
C TRP A 137 -11.43 -0.57 2.29
N PHE A 138 -11.77 -0.52 1.00
CA PHE A 138 -11.25 -1.50 0.03
C PHE A 138 -9.71 -1.46 -0.03
N ARG A 139 -9.12 -0.26 -0.08
CA ARG A 139 -7.64 -0.10 -0.06
C ARG A 139 -7.01 -0.59 1.24
N VAL A 140 -7.66 -0.38 2.38
CA VAL A 140 -7.20 -0.92 3.68
C VAL A 140 -7.14 -2.45 3.61
N ILE A 141 -8.20 -3.09 3.09
CA ILE A 141 -8.24 -4.55 2.91
C ILE A 141 -7.12 -5.02 1.97
N CYS A 142 -6.92 -4.36 0.83
CA CYS A 142 -5.83 -4.67 -0.09
C CYS A 142 -4.45 -4.57 0.60
N ASN A 143 -4.21 -3.53 1.40
CA ASN A 143 -2.95 -3.36 2.13
C ASN A 143 -2.72 -4.44 3.19
N ILE A 144 -3.77 -4.83 3.93
CA ILE A 144 -3.71 -5.93 4.90
C ILE A 144 -3.37 -7.23 4.18
N LEU A 145 -4.13 -7.58 3.13
CA LEU A 145 -3.92 -8.82 2.38
C LEU A 145 -2.54 -8.84 1.72
N GLY A 146 -2.14 -7.74 1.08
CA GLY A 146 -0.81 -7.57 0.48
C GLY A 146 0.30 -7.82 1.50
N SER A 147 0.20 -7.20 2.67
CA SER A 147 1.16 -7.36 3.78
C SER A 147 1.25 -8.80 4.29
N LEU A 148 0.11 -9.47 4.46
CA LEU A 148 0.06 -10.89 4.87
C LEU A 148 0.67 -11.80 3.81
N PHE A 149 0.39 -11.54 2.53
CA PHE A 149 0.93 -12.31 1.43
C PHE A 149 2.44 -12.15 1.31
N ILE A 150 2.98 -10.92 1.33
CA ILE A 150 4.42 -10.74 1.23
C ILE A 150 5.16 -11.28 2.47
N PHE A 151 4.59 -11.13 3.67
CA PHE A 151 5.15 -11.74 4.87
C PHE A 151 5.22 -13.28 4.74
N THR A 152 4.15 -13.90 4.27
CA THR A 152 4.11 -15.35 4.01
C THR A 152 5.14 -15.74 2.94
N GLY A 153 5.24 -14.97 1.85
CA GLY A 153 6.22 -15.17 0.79
C GLY A 153 7.66 -15.08 1.30
N PHE A 154 7.95 -14.11 2.16
CA PHE A 154 9.24 -13.94 2.80
C PHE A 154 9.62 -15.15 3.67
N ILE A 155 8.72 -15.60 4.55
CA ILE A 155 8.97 -16.79 5.39
C ILE A 155 9.19 -18.05 4.53
N LYS A 156 8.43 -18.22 3.45
CA LYS A 156 8.61 -19.37 2.53
C LYS A 156 9.93 -19.31 1.77
N LEU A 157 10.39 -18.11 1.39
CA LEU A 157 11.69 -17.92 0.75
C LEU A 157 12.82 -18.19 1.74
N ASP A 158 12.74 -17.65 2.95
CA ASP A 158 13.75 -17.83 3.99
C ASP A 158 13.96 -19.31 4.33
N ARG A 159 12.87 -20.06 4.53
CA ARG A 159 12.90 -21.51 4.75
C ARG A 159 13.52 -22.27 3.58
N PHE A 160 13.20 -21.90 2.34
CA PHE A 160 13.77 -22.52 1.15
C PHE A 160 15.29 -22.32 1.09
N LEU A 161 15.76 -21.10 1.35
CA LEU A 161 17.19 -20.78 1.32
C LEU A 161 17.97 -21.44 2.46
N THR A 162 17.38 -21.59 3.63
CA THR A 162 18.01 -22.27 4.78
C THR A 162 18.12 -23.78 4.55
N ALA A 163 17.07 -24.42 4.02
CA ALA A 163 17.11 -25.85 3.68
C ALA A 163 18.13 -26.15 2.57
N ASP A 164 18.21 -25.29 1.54
CA ASP A 164 19.16 -25.42 0.44
C ASP A 164 20.63 -25.27 0.90
N LYS A 165 20.92 -24.38 1.86
CA LYS A 165 22.25 -24.28 2.48
C LYS A 165 22.62 -25.53 3.28
N GLY A 166 21.67 -26.08 4.06
CA GLY A 166 21.88 -27.33 4.82
C GLY A 166 22.27 -28.49 3.90
N TYR A 167 21.54 -28.65 2.79
CA TYR A 167 21.84 -29.66 1.77
C TYR A 167 23.25 -29.47 1.16
N GLN A 168 23.64 -28.25 0.80
CA GLN A 168 24.98 -28.01 0.25
C GLN A 168 26.11 -28.27 1.25
N GLY A 169 25.88 -28.04 2.54
CA GLY A 169 26.84 -28.35 3.61
C GLY A 169 27.02 -29.85 3.86
N GLU A 170 25.97 -30.66 3.66
CA GLU A 170 26.06 -32.12 3.77
C GLU A 170 26.79 -32.77 2.59
N VAL A 171 26.66 -32.23 1.36
CA VAL A 171 27.35 -32.78 0.17
C VAL A 171 28.83 -32.40 0.10
N SER A 172 29.27 -31.40 0.88
CA SER A 172 30.65 -30.89 0.87
C SER A 172 31.53 -31.39 2.03
N ASN A 173 30.99 -32.24 2.91
CA ASN A 173 31.73 -32.97 3.95
C ASN A 173 31.79 -34.47 3.61
#